data_AF-G2IYD6-F1
#
_entry.id   AF-G2IYD6-F1
#
_cell.length_a   1.000
_cell.length_b   1.000
_cell.length_c   1.000
_cell.angle_alpha   90.00
_cell.angle_beta   90.00
_cell.angle_gamma   90.00
#
_symmetry.space_group_name_H-M   'P 1'
#
loop_
_entity.id
_entity.type
_entity.pdbx_description
1 polymer ?
#
loop_
_entity_poly.entity_id
_entity_poly.type
_entity_poly.pdbx_seq_one_letter_code
_entity_poly.pdbx_strand_id
1 'polypeptide(L)'
;MNPFNRLRLLHWLVAAFFLFGYLSGDDGGLLHVWLGYGLIAVLLLRLLAHLAKIRGFPPLLPTAGQWQARGVPLLGKLLTVLLLSGAVLTGGSGLMMVDNARVLGLPAAQTADAAMASADGEEGEASDIAKEVHEASANLTLLLAGLHVAYLLCYRRHMVLTMIRGQARRSRA
;
A
#
# COMPACT_ATOMS: atom_id res chain seq x y z
N MET A 1 16.41 15.57 -10.65
CA MET A 1 16.42 14.10 -10.34
C MET A 1 15.66 13.37 -11.45
N ASN A 2 16.22 12.28 -12.01
CA ASN A 2 15.56 11.52 -13.09
C ASN A 2 14.21 10.95 -12.62
N PRO A 3 13.15 10.98 -13.44
CA PRO A 3 11.81 10.49 -13.08
C PRO A 3 11.83 9.02 -12.62
N PHE A 4 12.68 8.19 -13.23
CA PHE A 4 12.89 6.79 -12.85
C PHE A 4 13.34 6.60 -11.38
N ASN A 5 14.16 7.50 -10.84
CA ASN A 5 14.59 7.41 -9.44
C ASN A 5 13.44 7.70 -8.47
N ARG A 6 12.48 8.55 -8.85
CA ARG A 6 11.32 8.88 -8.00
C ARG A 6 10.38 7.68 -7.86
N LEU A 7 10.12 6.97 -8.96
CA LEU A 7 9.28 5.76 -8.98
C LEU A 7 9.85 4.65 -8.10
N ARG A 8 11.16 4.44 -8.23
CA ARG A 8 11.91 3.48 -7.42
C ARG A 8 11.86 3.83 -5.94
N LEU A 9 12.10 5.10 -5.61
CA LEU A 9 12.04 5.58 -4.23
C LEU A 9 10.64 5.36 -3.64
N LEU A 10 9.57 5.79 -4.34
CA LEU A 10 8.20 5.60 -3.87
C LEU A 10 7.85 4.12 -3.68
N HIS A 11 8.30 3.24 -4.57
CA HIS A 11 8.09 1.80 -4.42
C HIS A 11 8.79 1.23 -3.17
N TRP A 12 10.07 1.56 -2.98
CA TRP A 12 10.83 1.11 -1.80
C TRP A 12 10.30 1.72 -0.50
N LEU A 13 9.81 2.96 -0.53
CA LEU A 13 9.14 3.56 0.62
C LEU A 13 7.85 2.80 0.97
N VAL A 14 6.99 2.48 -0.01
CA VAL A 14 5.79 1.66 0.25
C VAL A 14 6.19 0.31 0.87
N ALA A 15 7.19 -0.36 0.32
CA ALA A 15 7.66 -1.64 0.85
C ALA A 15 8.22 -1.51 2.28
N ALA A 16 9.01 -0.46 2.55
CA ALA A 16 9.59 -0.21 3.86
C ALA A 16 8.52 0.12 4.91
N PHE A 17 7.61 1.05 4.61
CA PHE A 17 6.53 1.40 5.53
C PHE A 17 5.60 0.22 5.82
N PHE A 18 5.28 -0.59 4.80
CA PHE A 18 4.49 -1.80 5.00
C PHE A 18 5.23 -2.82 5.89
N LEU A 19 6.50 -3.07 5.63
CA LEU A 19 7.30 -4.01 6.41
C LEU A 19 7.49 -3.55 7.86
N PHE A 20 7.86 -2.30 8.09
CA PHE A 20 7.99 -1.77 9.45
C PHE A 20 6.65 -1.65 10.16
N GLY A 21 5.57 -1.36 9.43
CA GLY A 21 4.20 -1.40 9.96
C GLY A 21 3.86 -2.81 10.46
N TYR A 22 4.10 -3.84 9.66
CA TYR A 22 3.90 -5.23 10.06
C TYR A 22 4.75 -5.62 11.28
N LEU A 23 6.05 -5.29 11.29
CA LEU A 23 6.95 -5.59 12.41
C LEU A 23 6.60 -4.85 13.71
N SER A 24 5.85 -3.75 13.62
CA SER A 24 5.40 -2.98 14.77
C SER A 24 3.94 -3.28 15.15
N GLY A 25 3.25 -4.19 14.47
CA GLY A 25 1.82 -4.44 14.66
C GLY A 25 1.44 -4.87 16.08
N ASP A 26 2.26 -5.70 16.72
CA ASP A 26 1.91 -6.32 18.01
C ASP A 26 2.18 -5.38 19.21
N ASP A 27 3.33 -4.68 19.22
CA ASP A 27 3.79 -3.86 20.36
C ASP A 27 3.94 -2.36 20.04
N GLY A 28 3.76 -1.97 18.77
CA GLY A 28 4.21 -0.66 18.29
C GLY A 28 3.34 0.52 18.67
N GLY A 29 2.08 0.31 19.08
CA GLY A 29 1.16 1.38 19.47
C GLY A 29 1.16 2.55 18.49
N LEU A 30 1.56 3.74 18.97
CA LEU A 30 1.66 4.95 18.15
C LEU A 30 2.64 4.83 16.97
N LEU A 31 3.73 4.08 17.11
CA LEU A 31 4.69 3.90 16.00
C LEU A 31 4.01 3.19 14.83
N HIS A 32 3.23 2.15 15.09
CA HIS A 32 2.48 1.43 14.06
C HIS A 32 1.49 2.36 13.35
N VAL A 33 0.77 3.19 14.11
CA VAL A 33 -0.17 4.18 13.57
C VAL A 33 0.54 5.20 12.66
N TRP A 34 1.68 5.75 13.10
CA TRP A 34 2.46 6.70 12.29
C TRP A 34 3.05 6.06 11.03
N LEU A 35 3.50 4.81 11.12
CA LEU A 35 3.96 4.04 9.95
C LEU A 35 2.81 3.78 8.98
N GLY A 36 1.60 3.53 9.48
CA GLY A 36 0.37 3.43 8.70
C GLY A 36 0.03 4.73 7.95
N TYR A 37 0.07 5.89 8.62
CA TYR A 37 -0.11 7.19 7.96
C TYR A 37 0.97 7.45 6.90
N GLY A 38 2.23 7.10 7.20
CA GLY A 38 3.33 7.18 6.25
C GLY A 38 3.08 6.31 5.01
N LEU A 39 2.64 5.07 5.21
CA LEU A 39 2.27 4.15 4.13
C LEU A 39 1.18 4.75 3.25
N ILE A 40 0.09 5.25 3.85
CA ILE A 40 -1.04 5.85 3.14
C ILE A 40 -0.58 7.07 2.33
N ALA A 41 0.21 7.97 2.93
CA ALA A 41 0.72 9.16 2.25
C ALA A 41 1.59 8.82 1.03
N VAL A 42 2.53 7.89 1.17
CA VAL A 42 3.40 7.45 0.06
C VAL A 42 2.58 6.72 -1.01
N LEU A 43 1.59 5.93 -0.61
CA LEU A 43 0.69 5.24 -1.53
C LEU A 43 -0.12 6.25 -2.34
N LEU A 44 -0.75 7.23 -1.70
CA LEU A 44 -1.48 8.31 -2.36
C LEU A 44 -0.60 9.09 -3.34
N LEU A 45 0.62 9.47 -2.92
CA LEU A 45 1.60 10.12 -3.81
C LEU A 45 1.91 9.25 -5.04
N ARG A 46 2.02 7.94 -4.85
CA ARG A 46 2.26 7.00 -5.94
C ARG A 46 1.06 6.89 -6.90
N LEU A 47 -0.17 6.85 -6.38
CA LEU A 47 -1.39 6.83 -7.21
C LEU A 47 -1.56 8.15 -7.96
N LEU A 48 -1.35 9.29 -7.30
CA LEU A 48 -1.40 10.62 -7.92
C LEU A 48 -0.38 10.74 -9.05
N ALA A 49 0.84 10.25 -8.83
CA ALA A 49 1.88 10.25 -9.86
C ALA A 49 1.51 9.37 -11.07
N HIS A 50 0.82 8.25 -10.84
CA HIS A 50 0.24 7.43 -11.91
C HIS A 50 -0.90 8.15 -12.64
N LEU A 51 -1.84 8.75 -11.90
CA LEU A 51 -3.01 9.45 -12.45
C LEU A 51 -2.62 10.69 -13.26
N ALA A 52 -1.60 11.42 -12.80
CA ALA A 52 -0.98 12.54 -13.51
C ALA A 52 -0.18 12.09 -14.76
N LYS A 53 -0.19 10.79 -15.11
CA LYS A 53 0.48 10.20 -16.27
C LYS A 53 1.95 10.63 -16.40
N ILE A 54 2.64 10.76 -15.26
CA ILE A 54 4.05 11.14 -15.26
C ILE A 54 4.83 10.06 -16.04
N ARG A 55 5.62 10.48 -17.04
CA ARG A 55 6.43 9.59 -17.89
C ARG A 55 7.20 8.56 -17.05
N GLY A 56 6.87 7.27 -17.22
CA GLY A 56 7.55 6.15 -16.56
C GLY A 56 6.65 5.16 -15.81
N PHE A 57 5.35 5.44 -15.64
CA PHE A 57 4.41 4.48 -15.06
C PHE A 57 3.84 3.51 -16.12
N PRO A 58 3.99 2.19 -15.96
CA PRO A 58 3.26 1.22 -16.78
C PRO A 58 1.77 1.23 -16.41
N PRO A 59 0.86 0.90 -17.36
CA PRO A 59 -0.57 0.83 -17.08
C PRO A 59 -0.87 -0.24 -16.02
N LEU A 60 -1.61 0.17 -14.97
CA LEU A 60 -1.99 -0.69 -13.83
C LEU A 60 -2.93 -1.84 -14.24
N LEU A 61 -3.79 -1.61 -15.23
CA LEU A 61 -4.78 -2.59 -15.66
C LEU A 61 -4.27 -3.48 -16.82
N PRO A 62 -4.67 -4.77 -16.85
CA PRO A 62 -4.45 -5.61 -18.03
C PRO A 62 -5.24 -5.04 -19.21
N THR A 63 -4.55 -4.80 -20.33
CA THR A 63 -5.19 -4.37 -21.58
C THR A 63 -6.03 -5.52 -22.14
N ALA A 64 -7.17 -5.25 -22.78
CA ALA A 64 -8.10 -6.27 -23.29
C ALA A 64 -7.41 -7.40 -24.08
N GLY A 65 -6.42 -7.10 -24.92
CA GLY A 65 -5.66 -8.11 -25.69
C GLY A 65 -4.76 -9.04 -24.84
N GLN A 66 -4.48 -8.71 -23.58
CA GLN A 66 -3.72 -9.57 -22.66
C GLN A 66 -4.58 -10.63 -21.97
N TRP A 67 -5.91 -10.48 -21.99
CA TRP A 67 -6.84 -11.49 -21.49
C TRP A 67 -6.92 -12.70 -22.43
N GLN A 68 -6.77 -12.48 -23.75
CA GLN A 68 -6.64 -13.56 -24.75
C GLN A 68 -5.30 -14.30 -24.64
N ALA A 69 -4.21 -13.60 -24.32
CA ALA A 69 -2.89 -14.18 -24.15
C ALA A 69 -2.69 -14.67 -22.71
N ARG A 70 -3.27 -15.83 -22.36
CA ARG A 70 -3.07 -16.54 -21.07
C ARG A 70 -1.57 -16.79 -20.84
N GLY A 71 -0.88 -15.83 -20.23
CA GLY A 71 0.57 -15.90 -20.05
C GLY A 71 1.04 -15.32 -18.72
N VAL A 72 2.22 -15.76 -18.30
CA VAL A 72 3.04 -15.26 -17.19
C VAL A 72 2.98 -13.72 -16.97
N PRO A 73 2.97 -12.83 -17.99
CA PRO A 73 2.82 -11.39 -17.77
C PRO A 73 1.47 -10.94 -17.18
N LEU A 74 0.36 -11.67 -17.41
CA LEU A 74 -0.94 -11.37 -16.80
C LEU A 74 -0.90 -11.61 -15.30
N LEU A 75 -0.28 -12.72 -14.87
CA LEU A 75 -0.14 -13.08 -13.46
C LEU A 75 0.61 -12.00 -12.68
N GLY A 76 1.70 -11.46 -13.23
CA GLY A 76 2.44 -10.36 -12.59
C GLY A 76 1.60 -9.08 -12.43
N LYS A 77 0.73 -8.76 -13.40
CA LYS A 77 -0.17 -7.61 -13.30
C LYS A 77 -1.27 -7.83 -12.27
N LEU A 78 -1.90 -9.01 -12.27
CA LEU A 78 -2.92 -9.37 -11.29
C LEU A 78 -2.36 -9.35 -9.87
N LEU A 79 -1.17 -9.92 -9.64
CA LEU A 79 -0.47 -9.85 -8.35
C LEU A 79 -0.24 -8.40 -7.89
N THR A 80 0.11 -7.50 -8.82
CA THR A 80 0.32 -6.09 -8.50
C THR A 80 -1.00 -5.39 -8.12
N VAL A 81 -2.09 -5.69 -8.82
CA VAL A 81 -3.42 -5.15 -8.49
C VAL A 81 -3.91 -5.68 -7.15
N LEU A 82 -3.74 -6.98 -6.88
CA LEU A 82 -4.09 -7.61 -5.60
C LEU A 82 -3.29 -7.02 -4.44
N LEU A 83 -2.00 -6.79 -4.62
CA LEU A 83 -1.16 -6.10 -3.64
C LEU A 83 -1.64 -4.67 -3.37
N LEU A 84 -2.03 -3.96 -4.42
CA LEU A 84 -2.53 -2.60 -4.29
C LEU A 84 -3.85 -2.57 -3.54
N SER A 85 -4.79 -3.46 -3.86
CA SER A 85 -6.07 -3.56 -3.17
C SER A 85 -5.88 -3.98 -1.71
N GLY A 86 -4.99 -4.93 -1.44
CA GLY A 86 -4.65 -5.36 -0.08
C GLY A 86 -4.10 -4.20 0.76
N ALA A 87 -3.13 -3.46 0.23
CA ALA A 87 -2.56 -2.30 0.93
C ALA A 87 -3.60 -1.19 1.20
N VAL A 88 -4.53 -0.96 0.27
CA VAL A 88 -5.65 -0.02 0.47
C VAL A 88 -6.61 -0.51 1.55
N LEU A 89 -6.95 -1.81 1.56
CA LEU A 89 -7.85 -2.40 2.54
C LEU A 89 -7.24 -2.37 3.96
N THR A 90 -5.97 -2.74 4.10
CA THR A 90 -5.25 -2.67 5.38
C THR A 90 -5.11 -1.23 5.88
N GLY A 91 -4.73 -0.30 5.00
CA GLY A 91 -4.65 1.12 5.38
C GLY A 91 -6.00 1.71 5.76
N GLY A 92 -7.06 1.39 5.00
CA GLY A 92 -8.42 1.88 5.25
C GLY A 92 -9.02 1.35 6.55
N SER A 93 -8.90 0.04 6.81
CA SER A 93 -9.33 -0.55 8.07
C SER A 93 -8.56 0.01 9.27
N GLY A 94 -7.25 0.24 9.13
CA GLY A 94 -6.44 0.84 10.18
C GLY A 94 -6.86 2.27 10.55
N LEU A 95 -7.33 3.07 9.57
CA LEU A 95 -7.88 4.40 9.82
C LEU A 95 -9.20 4.35 10.62
N MET A 96 -9.98 3.28 10.48
CA MET A 96 -11.26 3.15 11.19
C MET A 96 -11.09 2.71 12.64
N MET A 97 -9.97 2.06 12.98
CA MET A 97 -9.66 1.61 14.34
C MET A 97 -9.05 2.69 15.23
N VAL A 98 -8.63 3.82 14.67
CA VAL A 98 -7.86 4.84 15.38
C VAL A 98 -8.66 6.13 15.50
N ASP A 99 -8.70 6.70 16.70
CA ASP A 99 -9.15 8.07 16.94
C ASP A 99 -8.23 9.09 16.27
N ASN A 100 -8.42 9.29 14.97
CA ASN A 100 -7.59 10.17 14.15
C ASN A 100 -7.61 11.61 14.67
N ALA A 101 -8.74 12.09 15.21
CA ALA A 101 -8.83 13.43 15.79
C ALA A 101 -7.88 13.59 16.99
N ARG A 102 -7.83 12.57 17.86
CA ARG A 102 -6.95 12.54 19.03
C ARG A 102 -5.49 12.41 18.63
N VAL A 103 -5.16 11.52 17.68
CA VAL A 103 -3.78 11.30 17.23
C VAL A 103 -3.22 12.53 16.48
N LEU A 104 -4.07 13.24 15.73
CA LEU A 104 -3.69 14.45 15.00
C LEU A 104 -3.77 15.74 15.84
N GLY A 105 -4.22 15.64 17.11
CA GLY A 105 -4.38 16.80 17.99
C GLY A 105 -5.43 17.80 17.51
N LEU A 106 -6.41 17.34 16.71
CA LEU A 106 -7.50 18.16 16.24
C LEU A 106 -8.52 18.32 17.38
N PRO A 107 -9.04 19.53 17.63
CA PRO A 107 -10.13 19.69 18.58
C PRO A 107 -11.29 18.82 18.11
N ALA A 108 -11.69 17.84 18.91
CA ALA A 108 -12.88 17.05 18.64
C ALA A 108 -14.02 18.05 18.40
N ALA A 109 -14.61 18.03 17.20
CA ALA A 109 -15.75 18.87 16.93
C ALA A 109 -16.83 18.46 17.93
N GLN A 110 -17.12 19.33 18.91
CA GLN A 110 -18.05 19.09 20.01
C GLN A 110 -19.48 18.73 19.52
N THR A 111 -19.74 18.82 18.22
CA THR A 111 -20.96 18.36 17.55
C THR A 111 -21.00 16.85 17.30
N ALA A 112 -19.87 16.14 17.40
CA ALA A 112 -19.81 14.68 17.26
C ALA A 112 -20.18 13.95 18.56
N ASP A 113 -19.80 14.49 19.73
CA ASP A 113 -20.03 13.86 21.05
C ASP A 113 -21.51 13.54 21.34
N ALA A 114 -22.44 14.41 20.93
CA ALA A 114 -23.87 14.21 21.15
C ALA A 114 -24.50 13.15 20.23
N ALA A 115 -23.87 12.84 19.08
CA ALA A 115 -24.28 11.77 18.17
C ALA A 115 -23.54 10.45 18.47
N MET A 116 -22.27 10.53 18.89
CA MET A 116 -21.42 9.40 19.28
C MET A 116 -21.93 8.69 20.53
N ALA A 117 -22.46 9.44 21.52
CA ALA A 117 -22.99 8.86 22.75
C ALA A 117 -24.18 7.90 22.55
N SER A 118 -24.86 7.97 21.39
CA SER A 118 -25.90 7.03 20.96
C SER A 118 -25.39 5.89 20.07
N ALA A 119 -24.15 5.98 19.58
CA ALA A 119 -23.50 5.02 18.68
C ALA A 119 -22.46 4.13 19.38
N ASP A 120 -22.16 4.38 20.66
CA ASP A 120 -21.12 3.70 21.47
C ASP A 120 -21.23 2.15 21.45
N GLY A 121 -22.42 1.59 21.23
CA GLY A 121 -22.64 0.16 21.01
C GLY A 121 -22.35 -0.34 19.58
N GLU A 122 -22.61 0.47 18.56
CA GLU A 122 -22.30 0.16 17.15
C GLU A 122 -20.81 0.42 16.82
N GLU A 123 -20.17 1.39 17.48
CA GLU A 123 -18.76 1.72 17.29
C GLU A 123 -17.82 0.61 17.78
N GLY A 124 -18.19 -0.07 18.87
CA GLY A 124 -17.46 -1.26 19.34
C GLY A 124 -17.48 -2.39 18.31
N GLU A 125 -18.65 -2.69 17.74
CA GLU A 125 -18.80 -3.73 16.72
C GLU A 125 -18.07 -3.37 15.42
N ALA A 126 -18.16 -2.11 14.97
CA ALA A 126 -17.44 -1.63 13.79
C ALA A 126 -15.92 -1.65 13.98
N SER A 127 -15.43 -1.31 15.18
CA SER A 127 -14.01 -1.40 15.54
C SER A 127 -13.51 -2.85 15.52
N ASP A 128 -14.30 -3.79 16.06
CA ASP A 128 -13.96 -5.21 16.07
C ASP A 128 -13.92 -5.80 14.65
N ILE A 129 -14.91 -5.46 13.81
CA ILE A 129 -14.90 -5.84 12.38
C ILE A 129 -13.69 -5.21 11.68
N ALA A 130 -13.40 -3.93 11.92
CA ALA A 130 -12.25 -3.27 11.33
C ALA A 130 -10.93 -3.95 11.74
N LYS A 131 -10.82 -4.40 13.00
CA LYS A 131 -9.67 -5.18 13.49
C LYS A 131 -9.51 -6.50 12.75
N GLU A 132 -10.57 -7.28 12.64
CA GLU A 132 -10.53 -8.57 11.93
C GLU A 132 -10.15 -8.37 10.45
N VAL A 133 -10.76 -7.38 9.80
CA VAL A 133 -10.43 -7.01 8.40
C VAL A 133 -8.99 -6.52 8.29
N HIS A 134 -8.49 -5.75 9.26
CA HIS A 134 -7.12 -5.25 9.27
C HIS A 134 -6.12 -6.40 9.36
N GLU A 135 -6.31 -7.31 10.30
CA GLU A 135 -5.43 -8.47 10.50
C GLU A 135 -5.47 -9.41 9.29
N ALA A 136 -6.67 -9.77 8.82
CA ALA A 136 -6.85 -10.65 7.67
C ALA A 136 -6.24 -10.03 6.40
N SER A 137 -6.47 -8.74 6.16
CA SER A 137 -5.93 -8.03 5.00
C SER A 137 -4.41 -7.85 5.09
N ALA A 138 -3.85 -7.57 6.27
CA ALA A 138 -2.42 -7.45 6.48
C ALA A 138 -1.70 -8.78 6.17
N ASN A 139 -2.21 -9.89 6.72
CA ASN A 139 -1.67 -11.22 6.50
C ASN A 139 -1.77 -11.65 5.03
N LEU A 140 -2.91 -11.40 4.38
CA LEU A 140 -3.08 -11.67 2.95
C LEU A 140 -2.11 -10.82 2.10
N THR A 141 -1.95 -9.53 2.43
CA THR A 141 -1.05 -8.64 1.69
C THR A 141 0.40 -9.07 1.86
N LEU A 142 0.80 -9.54 3.05
CA LEU A 142 2.13 -10.08 3.30
C LEU A 142 2.39 -11.35 2.47
N LEU A 143 1.42 -12.28 2.43
CA LEU A 143 1.50 -13.48 1.60
C LEU A 143 1.67 -13.11 0.12
N LEU A 144 0.84 -12.19 -0.39
CA LEU A 144 0.92 -11.70 -1.76
C LEU A 144 2.25 -11.01 -2.05
N ALA A 145 2.83 -10.31 -1.07
CA ALA A 145 4.13 -9.66 -1.21
C ALA A 145 5.24 -10.71 -1.34
N GLY A 146 5.20 -11.76 -0.53
CA GLY A 146 6.10 -12.91 -0.65
C GLY A 146 5.99 -13.58 -2.02
N LEU A 147 4.77 -13.87 -2.48
CA LEU A 147 4.51 -14.43 -3.81
C LEU A 147 5.00 -13.51 -4.93
N HIS A 148 4.82 -12.20 -4.80
CA HIS A 148 5.29 -11.21 -5.76
C HIS A 148 6.81 -11.22 -5.87
N VAL A 149 7.53 -11.22 -4.74
CA VAL A 149 8.99 -11.31 -4.72
C VAL A 149 9.46 -12.64 -5.31
N ALA A 150 8.86 -13.77 -4.91
CA ALA A 150 9.19 -15.09 -5.45
C ALA A 150 9.00 -15.17 -6.97
N TYR A 151 7.86 -14.67 -7.47
CA TYR A 151 7.58 -14.59 -8.90
C TYR A 151 8.64 -13.76 -9.64
N LEU A 152 9.04 -12.61 -9.09
CA LEU A 152 10.05 -11.77 -9.71
C LEU A 152 11.44 -12.44 -9.72
N LEU A 153 11.81 -13.17 -8.67
CA LEU A 153 13.07 -13.90 -8.62
C LEU A 153 13.11 -15.05 -9.62
N CYS A 154 12.02 -15.82 -9.74
CA CYS A 154 11.94 -16.97 -10.65
C CYS A 154 11.85 -16.55 -12.13
N TYR A 155 11.00 -15.56 -12.46
CA TYR A 155 10.64 -15.27 -13.85
C TYR A 155 11.15 -13.93 -14.39
N ARG A 156 11.56 -12.99 -13.51
CA ARG A 156 11.87 -11.60 -13.89
C ARG A 156 13.10 -11.03 -13.16
N ARG A 157 14.12 -11.85 -12.88
CA ARG A 157 15.35 -11.45 -12.15
C ARG A 157 15.99 -10.15 -12.65
N HIS A 158 15.94 -9.91 -13.96
CA HIS A 158 16.49 -8.69 -14.56
C HIS A 158 15.75 -7.42 -14.09
N MET A 159 14.44 -7.48 -13.85
CA MET A 159 13.66 -6.35 -13.32
C MET A 159 14.04 -6.04 -11.88
N VAL A 160 14.26 -7.07 -11.04
CA VAL A 160 14.73 -6.90 -9.66
C VAL A 160 16.06 -6.16 -9.64
N LEU A 161 17.01 -6.57 -10.49
CA LEU A 161 18.31 -5.92 -10.59
C LEU A 161 18.20 -4.45 -11.01
N THR A 162 17.28 -4.10 -11.90
CA THR A 162 17.04 -2.69 -12.26
C THR A 162 16.42 -1.87 -11.12
N MET A 163 15.65 -2.50 -10.23
CA MET A 163 15.09 -1.86 -9.02
C MET A 163 16.12 -1.70 -7.89
N ILE A 164 17.16 -2.53 -7.84
CA ILE A 164 18.23 -2.40 -6.84
C ILE A 164 19.32 -1.46 -7.36
N ARG A 165 19.87 -1.74 -8.55
CA ARG A 165 21.05 -1.05 -9.09
C ARG A 165 20.73 0.27 -9.80
N GLY A 166 19.47 0.48 -10.18
CA GLY A 166 19.09 1.56 -11.10
C GLY A 166 19.55 1.28 -12.52
N GLN A 167 18.92 1.89 -13.52
CA GLN A 167 19.45 1.79 -14.88
C GLN A 167 20.71 2.65 -15.00
N ALA A 168 21.83 2.01 -15.30
CA ALA A 168 23.01 2.72 -15.77
C ALA A 168 22.59 3.58 -16.97
N ARG A 169 22.85 4.89 -16.91
CA ARG A 169 22.72 5.75 -18.09
C ARG A 169 23.52 5.09 -19.20
N ARG A 170 22.86 4.52 -20.21
CA ARG A 170 23.51 4.34 -21.51
C ARG A 170 23.80 5.75 -21.99
N SER A 171 25.02 6.22 -21.72
CA SER A 171 25.62 7.31 -22.47
C SER A 171 25.54 6.87 -23.92
N ARG A 172 24.61 7.46 -24.68
CA ARG A 172 24.68 7.44 -26.13
C ARG A 172 25.85 8.37 -26.45
N ALA A 173 27.00 7.77 -26.75
CA ALA A 173 28.02 8.40 -27.58
C ALA A 173 27.54 8.34 -29.04
#